data_AF-A0A2U3NW92-F1
#
_entry.id   AF-A0A2U3NW92-F1
#
_cell.length_a   1.000
_cell.length_b   1.000
_cell.length_c   1.000
_cell.angle_alpha   90.00
_cell.angle_beta   90.00
_cell.angle_gamma   90.00
#
_symmetry.space_group_name_H-M   'P 1'
#
loop_
_entity.id
_entity.type
_entity.pdbx_description
1 polymer ?
#
loop_
_entity_poly.entity_id
_entity_poly.type
_entity_poly.pdbx_seq_one_letter_code
_entity_poly.pdbx_strand_id
1 'polypeptide(L)'
;VSEHGQDTDKAEGDEPTVLKSWTSPFGIERDKRMAELEAMPGFRLNGDLAALGRSGHVMYKNAEELSRHADQFLRTRSHFSRDVEDEFEKELVRFLHNYLTSVYSLIEAQRVVMRHCWGDGSEFETGEYTDHRKASFETGEAEFMTELRNYCTHRSVPLPRISTTFSGGRGKPNLLINRLTLDRDELLKWKKWTAPAKEYLRANDEHFDLGPVIESYVNTAAAFFNWFVNEINERNAEIKMAYTKAAEAHLKWYEEEMGMNTEGYRKLFGPPSGGNRSERCGQRQQPKRKTKRQRRKK
;
A
#
# COMPACT_ATOMS: atom_id res chain seq x y z
N VAL A 1 86.35 4.44 -0.48
CA VAL A 1 86.86 5.70 0.09
C VAL A 1 85.82 6.76 -0.21
N SER A 2 85.05 7.35 0.70
CA SER A 2 84.71 7.21 2.12
C SER A 2 83.39 8.03 2.23
N GLU A 3 82.32 7.53 2.88
CA GLU A 3 81.78 8.05 4.16
C GLU A 3 81.94 9.56 4.41
N HIS A 4 81.01 10.33 4.98
CA HIS A 4 79.62 10.24 5.47
C HIS A 4 79.31 11.68 5.93
N GLY A 5 78.05 12.13 5.87
CA GLY A 5 77.68 13.45 6.40
C GLY A 5 76.19 13.71 6.27
N GLN A 6 75.43 13.22 7.25
CA GLN A 6 74.03 13.56 7.47
C GLN A 6 73.92 15.04 7.84
N ASP A 7 72.95 15.74 7.28
CA ASP A 7 72.30 16.82 8.01
C ASP A 7 70.79 16.76 7.76
N THR A 8 70.11 16.50 8.87
CA THR A 8 68.67 16.45 9.03
C THR A 8 68.15 17.86 9.16
N ASP A 9 67.29 18.32 8.25
CA ASP A 9 66.45 19.50 8.51
C ASP A 9 64.97 19.19 8.33
N LYS A 10 64.35 19.03 9.50
CA LYS A 10 62.96 19.23 9.94
C LYS A 10 61.90 19.29 8.84
N ALA A 11 61.08 18.25 8.83
CA ALA A 11 59.70 18.30 8.36
C ALA A 11 58.93 19.33 9.19
N GLU A 12 58.66 20.49 8.59
CA GLU A 12 57.64 21.42 9.04
C GLU A 12 56.30 20.68 9.05
N GLY A 13 55.67 20.65 10.21
CA GLY A 13 54.36 20.05 10.39
C GLY A 13 53.31 20.88 9.66
N ASP A 14 52.89 20.40 8.48
CA ASP A 14 51.58 20.73 7.95
C ASP A 14 50.54 20.05 8.87
N GLU A 15 50.13 20.78 9.92
CA GLU A 15 48.86 20.48 10.57
C GLU A 15 47.78 20.45 9.48
N PRO A 16 46.98 19.37 9.35
CA PRO A 16 45.90 19.33 8.40
C PRO A 16 44.98 20.50 8.73
N THR A 17 45.01 21.53 7.88
CA THR A 17 44.17 22.71 8.04
C THR A 17 42.75 22.21 8.00
N VAL A 18 42.11 22.14 9.17
CA VAL A 18 40.71 21.74 9.28
C VAL A 18 39.94 22.76 8.46
N LEU A 19 39.51 22.36 7.26
CA LEU A 19 38.62 23.13 6.41
C LEU A 19 37.42 23.49 7.29
N LYS A 20 37.39 24.74 7.78
CA LYS A 20 36.21 25.29 8.45
C LYS A 20 35.08 25.10 7.46
N SER A 21 34.13 24.22 7.78
CA SER A 21 32.99 23.92 6.92
C SER A 21 32.26 25.23 6.66
N TRP A 22 32.41 25.78 5.45
CA TRP A 22 31.68 26.97 5.07
C TRP A 22 30.21 26.60 4.91
N THR A 23 29.37 27.07 5.82
CA THR A 23 27.92 26.91 5.70
C THR A 23 27.37 28.08 4.90
N SER A 24 26.83 27.80 3.71
CA SER A 24 26.18 28.81 2.87
C SER A 24 25.05 29.50 3.65
N PRO A 25 24.93 30.84 3.62
CA PRO A 25 23.79 31.55 4.21
C PRO A 25 22.44 31.02 3.75
N PHE A 26 22.35 30.59 2.49
CA PHE A 26 21.16 29.92 1.94
C PHE A 26 20.85 28.60 2.64
N GLY A 27 21.88 27.78 2.92
CA GLY A 27 21.71 26.51 3.62
C GLY A 27 21.16 26.70 5.03
N ILE A 28 21.66 27.71 5.74
CA ILE A 28 21.18 28.07 7.09
C ILE A 28 19.70 28.47 7.06
N GLU A 29 19.32 29.35 6.13
CA GLU A 29 17.92 29.82 6.02
C GLU A 29 16.98 28.70 5.56
N ARG A 30 17.42 27.84 4.63
CA ARG A 30 16.65 26.66 4.22
C ARG A 30 16.39 25.73 5.39
N ASP A 31 17.43 25.40 6.16
CA ASP A 31 17.32 24.48 7.28
C ASP A 31 16.42 25.07 8.38
N LYS A 32 16.50 26.39 8.62
CA LYS A 32 15.58 27.11 9.51
C LYS A 32 14.12 27.00 9.07
N ARG A 33 13.81 27.29 7.80
CA ARG A 33 12.43 27.21 7.29
C ARG A 33 11.88 25.79 7.28
N MET A 34 12.74 24.81 6.98
CA MET A 34 12.37 23.40 7.09
C MET A 34 12.04 23.02 8.54
N ALA A 35 12.84 23.47 9.51
CA ALA A 35 12.55 23.24 10.93
C ALA A 35 11.24 23.90 11.37
N GLU A 36 10.93 25.11 10.86
CA GLU A 36 9.64 25.78 11.09
C GLU A 36 8.45 24.96 10.54
N LEU A 37 8.59 24.38 9.34
CA LEU A 37 7.58 23.49 8.75
C LEU A 37 7.43 22.20 9.55
N GLU A 38 8.53 21.55 9.92
CA GLU A 38 8.53 20.29 10.67
C GLU A 38 7.89 20.43 12.06
N ALA A 39 7.99 21.62 12.67
CA ALA A 39 7.34 21.92 13.93
C ALA A 39 5.81 22.10 13.81
N MET A 40 5.27 22.28 12.60
CA MET A 40 3.83 22.44 12.42
C MET A 40 3.08 21.11 12.62
N PRO A 41 1.93 21.08 13.32
CA PRO A 41 1.11 19.88 13.45
C PRO A 41 0.72 19.25 12.10
N GLY A 42 0.50 20.09 11.08
CA GLY A 42 0.13 19.63 9.74
C GLY A 42 1.25 18.91 8.98
N PHE A 43 2.53 19.09 9.34
CA PHE A 43 3.63 18.34 8.74
C PHE A 43 3.53 16.85 9.07
N ARG A 44 3.33 16.53 10.36
CA ARG A 44 3.12 15.15 10.82
C ARG A 44 1.88 14.54 10.17
N LEU A 45 0.76 15.26 10.23
CA LEU A 45 -0.50 14.81 9.60
C LEU A 45 -0.35 14.52 8.11
N ASN A 46 0.38 15.37 7.37
CA ASN A 46 0.64 15.15 5.95
C ASN A 46 1.47 13.88 5.71
N GLY A 47 2.49 13.62 6.55
CA GLY A 47 3.26 12.38 6.52
C GLY A 47 2.41 11.14 6.81
N ASP A 48 1.56 11.22 7.83
CA ASP A 48 0.63 10.17 8.24
C ASP A 48 -0.40 9.86 7.16
N LEU A 49 -1.02 10.88 6.56
CA LEU A 49 -1.95 10.73 5.43
C LEU A 49 -1.28 10.12 4.20
N ALA A 50 -0.03 10.51 3.91
CA ALA A 50 0.73 9.91 2.82
C ALA A 50 1.05 8.43 3.10
N ALA A 51 1.36 8.07 4.35
CA ALA A 51 1.57 6.68 4.77
C ALA A 51 0.30 5.86 4.67
N LEU A 52 -0.81 6.40 5.17
CA LEU A 52 -2.13 5.79 5.07
C LEU A 52 -2.55 5.57 3.61
N GLY A 53 -2.30 6.56 2.74
CA GLY A 53 -2.55 6.45 1.30
C GLY A 53 -1.76 5.32 0.63
N ARG A 54 -0.51 5.06 1.07
CA ARG A 54 0.26 3.90 0.58
C ARG A 54 -0.34 2.57 1.04
N SER A 55 -0.76 2.47 2.30
CA SER A 55 -1.45 1.27 2.81
C SER A 55 -2.78 1.04 2.08
N GLY A 56 -3.54 2.11 1.85
CA GLY A 56 -4.77 2.07 1.06
C GLY A 56 -4.52 1.59 -0.36
N HIS A 57 -3.48 2.12 -1.02
CA HIS A 57 -3.09 1.67 -2.36
C HIS A 57 -2.78 0.16 -2.41
N VAL A 58 -2.02 -0.37 -1.44
CA VAL A 58 -1.73 -1.80 -1.35
C VAL A 58 -3.02 -2.62 -1.22
N MET A 59 -3.93 -2.21 -0.33
CA MET A 59 -5.21 -2.89 -0.14
C MET A 59 -6.05 -2.90 -1.42
N TYR A 60 -6.24 -1.74 -2.05
CA TYR A 60 -7.02 -1.63 -3.29
C TYR A 60 -6.43 -2.43 -4.43
N LYS A 61 -5.10 -2.44 -4.59
CA LYS A 61 -4.45 -3.23 -5.64
C LYS A 61 -4.59 -4.73 -5.42
N ASN A 62 -4.46 -5.20 -4.18
CA ASN A 62 -4.71 -6.61 -3.88
C ASN A 62 -6.17 -7.00 -4.11
N ALA A 63 -7.13 -6.12 -3.78
CA ALA A 63 -8.55 -6.35 -4.05
C ALA A 63 -8.83 -6.42 -5.57
N GLU A 64 -8.29 -5.48 -6.35
CA GLU A 64 -8.40 -5.46 -7.81
C GLU A 64 -7.81 -6.72 -8.45
N GLU A 65 -6.63 -7.14 -8.00
CA GLU A 65 -5.97 -8.35 -8.49
C GLU A 65 -6.77 -9.61 -8.16
N LEU A 66 -7.28 -9.74 -6.93
CA LEU A 66 -8.13 -10.85 -6.51
C LEU A 66 -9.40 -10.92 -7.35
N SER A 67 -10.14 -9.80 -7.47
CA SER A 67 -11.38 -9.75 -8.24
C SER A 67 -11.15 -10.05 -9.71
N ARG A 68 -10.12 -9.44 -10.33
CA ARG A 68 -9.77 -9.68 -11.73
C ARG A 68 -9.37 -11.14 -11.98
N HIS A 69 -8.69 -11.77 -11.04
CA HIS A 69 -8.31 -13.18 -11.15
C HIS A 69 -9.52 -14.09 -11.00
N ALA A 70 -10.35 -13.89 -9.98
CA ALA A 70 -11.59 -14.65 -9.78
C ALA A 70 -12.54 -14.52 -10.97
N ASP A 71 -12.69 -13.31 -11.54
CA ASP A 71 -13.57 -13.02 -12.68
C ASP A 71 -13.21 -13.81 -13.95
N GLN A 72 -11.94 -14.16 -14.15
CA GLN A 72 -11.52 -14.99 -15.30
C GLN A 72 -12.23 -16.34 -15.32
N PHE A 73 -12.52 -16.92 -14.15
CA PHE A 73 -13.30 -18.14 -14.03
C PHE A 73 -14.80 -17.86 -13.89
N LEU A 74 -15.18 -16.92 -13.01
CA LEU A 74 -16.58 -16.68 -12.65
C LEU A 74 -17.42 -16.15 -13.82
N ARG A 75 -16.84 -15.32 -14.70
CA ARG A 75 -17.59 -14.67 -15.80
C ARG A 75 -17.44 -15.37 -17.15
N THR A 76 -16.44 -16.24 -17.30
CA THR A 76 -16.17 -16.88 -18.57
C THR A 76 -17.06 -18.10 -18.79
N ARG A 77 -18.02 -17.96 -19.70
CA ARG A 77 -19.01 -19.01 -20.04
C ARG A 77 -18.41 -20.23 -20.75
N SER A 78 -17.14 -20.15 -21.19
CA SER A 78 -16.45 -21.22 -21.92
C SER A 78 -15.50 -22.06 -21.07
N HIS A 79 -15.20 -21.65 -19.83
CA HIS A 79 -14.33 -22.43 -18.94
C HIS A 79 -15.18 -23.32 -18.05
N PHE A 80 -15.02 -24.63 -18.22
CA PHE A 80 -15.50 -25.61 -17.25
C PHE A 80 -14.48 -25.74 -16.14
N SER A 81 -14.90 -26.19 -14.95
CA SER A 81 -13.99 -26.45 -13.83
C SER A 81 -12.80 -27.35 -14.21
N ARG A 82 -12.99 -28.31 -15.12
CA ARG A 82 -11.95 -29.20 -15.63
C ARG A 82 -10.88 -28.52 -16.51
N ASP A 83 -11.16 -27.32 -17.00
CA ASP A 83 -10.27 -26.56 -17.88
C ASP A 83 -9.45 -25.53 -17.10
N VAL A 84 -9.61 -25.49 -15.78
CA VAL A 84 -8.83 -24.59 -14.91
C VAL A 84 -7.49 -25.23 -14.59
N GLU A 85 -6.42 -24.51 -14.88
CA GLU A 85 -5.05 -24.93 -14.61
C GLU A 85 -4.69 -24.78 -13.13
N ASP A 86 -3.83 -25.66 -12.59
CA ASP A 86 -3.32 -25.58 -11.22
C ASP A 86 -2.74 -24.19 -10.86
N GLU A 87 -2.18 -23.50 -11.85
CA GLU A 87 -1.60 -22.16 -11.66
C GLU A 87 -2.66 -21.11 -11.33
N PHE A 88 -3.87 -21.25 -11.89
CA PHE A 88 -4.99 -20.38 -11.53
C PHE A 88 -5.32 -20.51 -10.04
N GLU A 89 -5.40 -21.72 -9.51
CA GLU A 89 -5.74 -21.95 -8.11
C GLU A 89 -4.67 -21.40 -7.17
N LYS A 90 -3.38 -21.61 -7.50
CA LYS A 90 -2.25 -21.06 -6.71
C LYS A 90 -2.30 -19.54 -6.66
N GLU A 91 -2.53 -18.89 -7.80
CA GLU A 91 -2.60 -17.44 -7.86
C GLU A 91 -3.84 -16.89 -7.15
N LEU A 92 -4.99 -17.58 -7.23
CA LEU A 92 -6.20 -17.21 -6.49
C LEU A 92 -5.94 -17.19 -4.97
N VAL A 93 -5.31 -18.25 -4.47
CA VAL A 93 -4.93 -18.40 -3.07
C VAL A 93 -3.92 -17.32 -2.64
N ARG A 94 -2.93 -17.02 -3.50
CA ARG A 94 -1.96 -15.93 -3.27
C ARG A 94 -2.64 -14.57 -3.17
N PHE A 95 -3.54 -14.25 -4.11
CA PHE A 95 -4.27 -12.98 -4.12
C PHE A 95 -5.21 -12.85 -2.92
N LEU A 96 -5.91 -13.92 -2.55
CA LEU A 96 -6.78 -13.94 -1.36
C LEU A 96 -5.99 -13.64 -0.08
N HIS A 97 -4.85 -14.31 0.11
CA HIS A 97 -3.98 -14.08 1.26
C HIS A 97 -3.47 -12.63 1.32
N ASN A 98 -3.00 -12.10 0.18
CA ASN A 98 -2.50 -10.73 0.07
C ASN A 98 -3.59 -9.71 0.42
N TYR A 99 -4.78 -9.89 -0.15
CA TYR A 99 -5.92 -9.02 0.12
C TYR A 99 -6.28 -9.00 1.61
N LEU A 100 -6.55 -10.18 2.20
CA LEU A 100 -6.88 -10.32 3.62
C LEU A 100 -5.85 -9.67 4.54
N THR A 101 -4.56 -9.88 4.27
CA THR A 101 -3.48 -9.30 5.06
C THR A 101 -3.36 -7.78 4.88
N SER A 102 -3.64 -7.28 3.68
CA SER A 102 -3.59 -5.84 3.40
C SER A 102 -4.75 -5.06 4.02
N VAL A 103 -5.95 -5.65 4.15
CA VAL A 103 -7.07 -5.05 4.88
C VAL A 103 -6.70 -4.84 6.35
N TYR A 104 -6.14 -5.86 6.99
CA TYR A 104 -5.68 -5.76 8.38
C TYR A 104 -4.59 -4.69 8.55
N SER A 105 -3.62 -4.66 7.62
CA SER A 105 -2.54 -3.66 7.63
C SER A 105 -3.08 -2.22 7.49
N LEU A 106 -4.14 -2.04 6.70
CA LEU A 106 -4.80 -0.74 6.54
C LEU A 106 -5.50 -0.30 7.83
N ILE A 107 -6.24 -1.20 8.49
CA ILE A 107 -6.91 -0.92 9.76
C ILE A 107 -5.90 -0.50 10.83
N GLU A 108 -4.78 -1.20 10.93
CA GLU A 108 -3.72 -0.84 11.88
C GLU A 108 -3.07 0.52 11.54
N ALA A 109 -2.85 0.81 10.25
CA ALA A 109 -2.37 2.12 9.82
C ALA A 109 -3.35 3.25 10.19
N GLN A 110 -4.66 3.04 10.03
CA GLN A 110 -5.69 4.01 10.43
C GLN A 110 -5.62 4.31 11.93
N ARG A 111 -5.48 3.27 12.77
CA ARG A 111 -5.36 3.45 14.23
C ARG A 111 -4.15 4.30 14.59
N VAL A 112 -3.01 4.07 13.94
CA VAL A 112 -1.80 4.88 14.15
C VAL A 112 -2.05 6.35 13.81
N VAL A 113 -2.63 6.63 12.63
CA VAL A 113 -2.94 8.01 12.22
C VAL A 113 -3.92 8.68 13.18
N MET A 114 -5.00 7.98 13.54
CA MET A 114 -5.99 8.47 14.50
C MET A 114 -5.35 8.85 15.84
N ARG A 115 -4.49 7.97 16.40
CA ARG A 115 -3.82 8.21 17.68
C ARG A 115 -2.77 9.31 17.58
N HIS A 116 -2.14 9.49 16.42
CA HIS A 116 -1.28 10.66 16.20
C HIS A 116 -2.07 11.98 16.20
N CYS A 117 -3.30 11.98 15.67
CA CYS A 117 -4.16 13.16 15.65
C CYS A 117 -4.74 13.50 17.03
N TRP A 118 -5.21 12.50 17.77
CA TRP A 118 -6.06 12.73 18.96
C TRP A 118 -5.62 12.01 20.24
N GLY A 119 -4.55 11.21 20.18
CA GLY A 119 -4.06 10.42 21.31
C GLY A 119 -4.78 9.08 21.49
N ASP A 120 -4.18 8.22 22.30
CA ASP A 120 -4.74 6.92 22.67
C ASP A 120 -5.97 7.10 23.56
N GLY A 121 -7.07 6.41 23.21
CA GLY A 121 -8.31 6.48 23.97
C GLY A 121 -9.06 7.80 23.82
N SER A 122 -8.81 8.51 22.71
CA SER A 122 -9.57 9.72 22.37
C SER A 122 -11.08 9.45 22.24
N GLU A 123 -11.89 10.50 22.42
CA GLU A 123 -13.35 10.40 22.28
C GLU A 123 -13.76 9.84 20.90
N PHE A 124 -13.04 10.25 19.84
CA PHE A 124 -13.24 9.70 18.50
C PHE A 124 -12.92 8.20 18.43
N GLU A 125 -11.80 7.75 19.02
CA GLU A 125 -11.44 6.33 19.06
C GLU A 125 -12.48 5.49 19.81
N THR A 126 -12.91 5.94 21.00
CA THR A 126 -13.84 5.18 21.86
C THR A 126 -15.30 5.28 21.42
N GLY A 127 -15.66 6.33 20.68
CA GLY A 127 -17.00 6.58 20.16
C GLY A 127 -17.11 6.22 18.68
N GLU A 128 -17.22 7.25 17.84
CA GLU A 128 -17.63 7.14 16.44
C GLU A 128 -16.77 6.17 15.60
N TYR A 129 -15.45 6.13 15.82
CA TYR A 129 -14.57 5.17 15.15
C TYR A 129 -14.89 3.74 15.55
N THR A 130 -15.02 3.48 16.84
CA THR A 130 -15.37 2.15 17.34
C THR A 130 -16.75 1.74 16.83
N ASP A 131 -17.72 2.65 16.77
CA ASP A 131 -19.06 2.37 16.26
C ASP A 131 -19.07 2.03 14.78
N HIS A 132 -18.39 2.80 13.94
CA HIS A 132 -18.26 2.50 12.50
C HIS A 132 -17.49 1.21 12.26
N ARG A 133 -16.42 0.95 13.04
CA ARG A 133 -15.64 -0.28 12.96
C ARG A 133 -16.51 -1.49 13.31
N LYS A 134 -17.28 -1.40 14.40
CA LYS A 134 -18.23 -2.44 14.82
C LYS A 134 -19.27 -2.72 13.75
N ALA A 135 -19.92 -1.67 13.26
CA ALA A 135 -20.94 -1.80 12.21
C ALA A 135 -20.40 -2.44 10.92
N SER A 136 -19.13 -2.16 10.59
CA SER A 136 -18.49 -2.69 9.38
C SER A 136 -17.91 -4.10 9.56
N PHE A 137 -17.24 -4.35 10.69
CA PHE A 137 -16.38 -5.52 10.85
C PHE A 137 -16.77 -6.51 11.95
N GLU A 138 -17.73 -6.19 12.81
CA GLU A 138 -18.24 -7.11 13.85
C GLU A 138 -19.57 -7.77 13.40
N THR A 139 -19.68 -8.05 12.11
CA THR A 139 -20.71 -8.93 11.54
C THR A 139 -20.17 -10.36 11.47
N GLY A 140 -21.04 -11.39 11.47
CA GLY A 140 -20.59 -12.78 11.39
C GLY A 140 -19.71 -13.05 10.16
N GLU A 141 -20.03 -12.41 9.03
CA GLU A 141 -19.25 -12.48 7.79
C GLU A 141 -17.88 -11.80 7.90
N ALA A 142 -17.83 -10.58 8.42
CA ALA A 142 -16.58 -9.85 8.55
C ALA A 142 -15.65 -10.44 9.61
N GLU A 143 -16.21 -10.99 10.69
CA GLU A 143 -15.50 -11.82 11.66
C GLU A 143 -14.95 -13.09 11.00
N PHE A 144 -15.74 -13.76 10.16
CA PHE A 144 -15.24 -14.88 9.36
C PHE A 144 -14.06 -14.47 8.47
N MET A 145 -14.13 -13.34 7.75
CA MET A 145 -13.03 -12.88 6.89
C MET A 145 -11.78 -12.48 7.69
N THR A 146 -11.96 -11.86 8.85
CA THR A 146 -10.87 -11.54 9.77
C THR A 146 -10.19 -12.81 10.30
N GLU A 147 -10.98 -13.81 10.68
CA GLU A 147 -10.45 -15.08 11.14
C GLU A 147 -9.90 -15.94 10.00
N LEU A 148 -10.40 -15.79 8.78
CA LEU A 148 -9.88 -16.44 7.57
C LEU A 148 -8.46 -15.96 7.30
N ARG A 149 -8.18 -14.67 7.52
CA ARG A 149 -6.80 -14.14 7.50
C ARG A 149 -5.93 -14.88 8.53
N ASN A 150 -6.40 -15.04 9.76
CA ASN A 150 -5.67 -15.73 10.82
C ASN A 150 -5.47 -17.23 10.51
N TYR A 151 -6.46 -17.87 9.89
CA TYR A 151 -6.36 -19.23 9.37
C TYR A 151 -5.26 -19.33 8.32
N CYS A 152 -5.24 -18.41 7.35
CA CYS A 152 -4.24 -18.32 6.30
C CYS A 152 -2.81 -18.14 6.84
N THR A 153 -2.64 -17.35 7.90
CA THR A 153 -1.31 -17.07 8.48
C THR A 153 -0.83 -18.14 9.46
N HIS A 154 -1.73 -18.92 10.08
CA HIS A 154 -1.38 -19.84 11.17
C HIS A 154 -1.69 -21.32 10.91
N ARG A 155 -2.44 -21.66 9.87
CA ARG A 155 -2.79 -23.05 9.53
C ARG A 155 -2.45 -23.38 8.09
N SER A 156 -3.18 -22.80 7.14
CA SER A 156 -3.01 -23.02 5.70
C SER A 156 -3.83 -21.99 4.96
N VAL A 157 -3.56 -21.74 3.68
CA VAL A 157 -4.50 -20.98 2.85
C VAL A 157 -5.51 -21.97 2.26
N PRO A 158 -6.82 -21.81 2.48
CA PRO A 158 -7.80 -22.75 1.95
C PRO A 158 -7.87 -22.61 0.43
N LEU A 159 -7.90 -23.75 -0.26
CA LEU A 159 -8.04 -23.83 -1.71
C LEU A 159 -9.53 -23.86 -2.04
N PRO A 160 -10.10 -22.79 -2.65
CA PRO A 160 -11.50 -22.82 -3.05
C PRO A 160 -11.71 -23.89 -4.11
N ARG A 161 -12.71 -24.75 -3.92
CA ARG A 161 -13.13 -25.70 -4.94
C ARG A 161 -13.76 -24.93 -6.10
N ILE A 162 -13.30 -25.24 -7.29
CA ILE A 162 -13.84 -24.70 -8.54
C ILE A 162 -15.00 -25.59 -8.98
N SER A 163 -16.20 -25.02 -9.07
CA SER A 163 -17.40 -25.76 -9.47
C SER A 163 -18.13 -25.07 -10.61
N THR A 164 -18.59 -25.87 -11.57
CA THR A 164 -19.45 -25.44 -12.67
C THR A 164 -20.77 -26.19 -12.57
N THR A 165 -21.87 -25.46 -12.44
CA THR A 165 -23.22 -26.03 -12.42
C THR A 165 -23.99 -25.58 -13.65
N PHE A 166 -24.77 -26.51 -14.22
CA PHE A 166 -25.73 -26.18 -15.27
C PHE A 166 -27.08 -25.90 -14.63
N SER A 167 -27.57 -24.68 -14.82
CA SER A 167 -28.95 -24.32 -14.51
C SER A 167 -29.70 -24.12 -15.82
N GLY A 168 -30.86 -24.73 -15.97
CA GLY A 168 -31.59 -24.74 -17.23
C GLY A 168 -32.51 -25.95 -17.33
N GLY A 169 -33.63 -25.79 -18.04
CA GLY A 169 -34.67 -26.80 -18.19
C GLY A 169 -35.64 -26.38 -19.29
N ARG A 170 -36.64 -27.23 -19.62
CA ARG A 170 -37.60 -26.94 -20.71
C ARG A 170 -38.17 -25.52 -20.58
N GLY A 171 -37.83 -24.66 -21.54
CA GLY A 171 -38.31 -23.28 -21.63
C GLY A 171 -37.47 -22.20 -20.94
N LYS A 172 -36.34 -22.55 -20.29
CA LYS A 172 -35.38 -21.57 -19.74
C LYS A 172 -34.03 -21.66 -20.46
N PRO A 173 -33.33 -20.53 -20.69
CA PRO A 173 -31.99 -20.57 -21.27
C PRO A 173 -31.05 -21.35 -20.36
N ASN A 174 -30.21 -22.21 -20.98
CA ASN A 174 -29.15 -22.89 -20.26
C ASN A 174 -28.13 -21.85 -19.78
N LEU A 175 -27.99 -21.74 -18.47
CA LEU A 175 -27.07 -20.85 -17.80
C LEU A 175 -26.02 -21.70 -17.07
N LEU A 176 -24.78 -21.55 -17.50
CA LEU A 176 -23.61 -22.10 -16.84
C LEU A 176 -23.21 -21.16 -15.70
N ILE A 177 -23.19 -21.70 -14.47
CA ILE A 177 -22.87 -20.94 -13.25
C ILE A 177 -21.57 -21.50 -12.68
N ASN A 178 -20.53 -20.67 -12.69
CA ASN A 178 -19.23 -20.95 -12.10
C ASN A 178 -19.19 -20.39 -10.67
N ARG A 179 -18.67 -21.16 -9.72
CA ARG A 179 -18.53 -20.76 -8.30
C ARG A 179 -17.18 -21.18 -7.74
N LEU A 180 -16.70 -20.36 -6.81
CA LEU A 180 -15.54 -20.67 -5.96
C LEU A 180 -16.09 -21.02 -4.58
N THR A 181 -16.02 -22.30 -4.18
CA THR A 181 -16.63 -22.74 -2.93
C THR A 181 -15.60 -23.12 -1.87
N LEU A 182 -15.91 -22.83 -0.61
CA LEU A 182 -15.13 -23.31 0.53
C LEU A 182 -15.85 -24.48 1.21
N ASP A 183 -15.07 -25.42 1.71
CA ASP A 183 -15.56 -26.54 2.51
C ASP A 183 -15.65 -26.11 3.98
N ARG A 184 -16.88 -25.93 4.45
CA ARG A 184 -17.20 -25.52 5.83
C ARG A 184 -16.62 -26.50 6.84
N ASP A 185 -16.76 -27.80 6.61
CA ASP A 185 -16.42 -28.81 7.60
C ASP A 185 -14.89 -28.94 7.74
N GLU A 186 -14.14 -28.81 6.65
CA GLU A 186 -12.67 -28.70 6.66
C GLU A 186 -12.17 -27.44 7.40
N LEU A 187 -12.83 -26.30 7.17
CA LEU A 187 -12.53 -25.06 7.89
C LEU A 187 -12.79 -25.23 9.40
N LEU A 188 -13.94 -25.79 9.78
CA LEU A 188 -14.34 -26.02 11.18
C LEU A 188 -13.40 -26.98 11.95
N LYS A 189 -12.54 -27.74 11.28
CA LYS A 189 -11.46 -28.51 11.95
C LYS A 189 -10.46 -27.60 12.70
N TRP A 190 -10.34 -26.32 12.33
CA TRP A 190 -9.48 -25.38 13.05
C TRP A 190 -10.19 -24.89 14.32
N LYS A 191 -9.65 -25.22 15.49
CA LYS A 191 -10.34 -24.91 16.75
C LYS A 191 -10.35 -23.43 17.13
N LYS A 192 -9.47 -22.62 16.52
CA LYS A 192 -9.20 -21.24 16.91
C LYS A 192 -10.16 -20.19 16.34
N TRP A 193 -11.12 -20.56 15.47
CA TRP A 193 -12.16 -19.62 15.05
C TRP A 193 -12.88 -19.02 16.27
N THR A 194 -13.17 -17.72 16.21
CA THR A 194 -14.01 -17.01 17.18
C THR A 194 -15.45 -17.54 17.16
N ALA A 195 -16.24 -17.24 18.19
CA ALA A 195 -17.64 -17.67 18.25
C ALA A 195 -18.48 -17.11 17.07
N PRO A 196 -18.41 -15.82 16.72
CA PRO A 196 -19.14 -15.28 15.57
C PRO A 196 -18.73 -15.92 14.24
N ALA A 197 -17.43 -16.16 14.02
CA ALA A 197 -16.96 -16.82 12.80
C ALA A 197 -17.45 -18.28 12.71
N LYS A 198 -17.51 -19.02 13.83
CA LYS A 198 -18.07 -20.37 13.88
C LYS A 198 -19.57 -20.39 13.58
N GLU A 199 -20.31 -19.42 14.12
CA GLU A 199 -21.74 -19.27 13.85
C GLU A 199 -21.99 -18.98 12.37
N TYR A 200 -21.23 -18.05 11.79
CA TYR A 200 -21.29 -17.77 10.36
C TYR A 200 -21.00 -19.00 9.51
N LEU A 201 -19.92 -19.74 9.81
CA LEU A 201 -19.59 -20.98 9.10
C LEU A 201 -20.73 -22.00 9.20
N ARG A 202 -21.31 -22.21 10.40
CA ARG A 202 -22.40 -23.18 10.61
C ARG A 202 -23.72 -22.78 9.97
N ALA A 203 -23.95 -21.48 9.76
CA ALA A 203 -25.13 -20.99 9.07
C ALA A 203 -25.07 -21.21 7.55
N ASN A 204 -23.87 -21.49 7.01
CA ASN A 204 -23.66 -21.78 5.60
C ASN A 204 -23.80 -23.28 5.27
N ASP A 205 -24.07 -23.54 3.99
CA ASP A 205 -24.01 -24.89 3.43
C ASP A 205 -22.60 -25.49 3.58
N GLU A 206 -22.51 -26.83 3.47
CA GLU A 206 -21.21 -27.54 3.53
C GLU A 206 -20.21 -26.98 2.51
N HIS A 207 -20.69 -26.64 1.31
CA HIS A 207 -19.92 -26.00 0.25
C HIS A 207 -20.54 -24.65 -0.10
N PHE A 208 -20.07 -23.58 0.52
CA PHE A 208 -20.64 -22.24 0.34
C PHE A 208 -19.81 -21.39 -0.63
N ASP A 209 -20.47 -20.47 -1.33
CA ASP A 209 -19.85 -19.62 -2.35
C ASP A 209 -19.05 -18.48 -1.71
N LEU A 210 -17.75 -18.44 -2.01
CA LEU A 210 -16.82 -17.43 -1.50
C LEU A 210 -16.90 -16.12 -2.29
N GLY A 211 -17.36 -16.15 -3.54
CA GLY A 211 -17.42 -14.97 -4.41
C GLY A 211 -18.19 -13.80 -3.79
N PRO A 212 -19.47 -13.99 -3.40
CA PRO A 212 -20.27 -12.95 -2.75
C PRO A 212 -19.67 -12.44 -1.44
N VAL A 213 -19.01 -13.33 -0.67
CA VAL A 213 -18.37 -12.97 0.61
C VAL A 213 -17.17 -12.06 0.39
N ILE A 214 -16.32 -12.36 -0.61
CA ILE A 214 -15.20 -11.49 -0.99
C ILE A 214 -15.73 -10.14 -1.45
N GLU A 215 -16.72 -10.11 -2.34
CA GLU A 215 -17.28 -8.87 -2.88
C GLU A 215 -17.86 -7.97 -1.77
N SER A 216 -18.66 -8.55 -0.88
CA SER A 216 -19.24 -7.87 0.28
C SER A 216 -18.15 -7.30 1.21
N TYR A 217 -17.12 -8.09 1.53
CA TYR A 217 -16.03 -7.65 2.40
C TYR A 217 -15.15 -6.57 1.76
N VAL A 218 -14.87 -6.65 0.45
CA VAL A 218 -14.17 -5.60 -0.32
C VAL A 218 -14.93 -4.28 -0.27
N ASN A 219 -16.24 -4.33 -0.53
CA ASN A 219 -17.08 -3.13 -0.51
C ASN A 219 -17.15 -2.51 0.89
N THR A 220 -17.30 -3.33 1.92
CA THR A 220 -17.31 -2.90 3.32
C THR A 220 -15.99 -2.24 3.72
N ALA A 221 -14.84 -2.86 3.38
CA ALA A 221 -13.52 -2.30 3.68
C ALA A 221 -13.27 -0.98 2.95
N ALA A 222 -13.68 -0.87 1.68
CA ALA A 222 -13.57 0.35 0.91
C ALA A 222 -14.46 1.48 1.47
N ALA A 223 -15.70 1.16 1.85
CA ALA A 223 -16.62 2.13 2.44
C ALA A 223 -16.09 2.66 3.78
N PHE A 224 -15.64 1.78 4.66
CA PHE A 224 -15.03 2.17 5.94
C PHE A 224 -13.78 3.02 5.76
N PHE A 225 -12.91 2.66 4.81
CA PHE A 225 -11.70 3.44 4.53
C PHE A 225 -12.02 4.84 4.03
N ASN A 226 -12.96 4.96 3.08
CA ASN A 226 -13.37 6.26 2.54
C ASN A 226 -13.97 7.15 3.62
N TRP A 227 -14.85 6.59 4.46
CA TRP A 227 -15.40 7.29 5.62
C TRP A 227 -14.29 7.80 6.54
N PHE A 228 -13.36 6.94 6.95
CA PHE A 228 -12.28 7.31 7.87
C PHE A 228 -11.39 8.43 7.30
N VAL A 229 -11.05 8.36 6.02
CA VAL A 229 -10.24 9.40 5.35
C VAL A 229 -10.99 10.73 5.30
N ASN A 230 -12.30 10.72 5.07
CA ASN A 230 -13.11 11.94 5.11
C ASN A 230 -13.12 12.55 6.51
N GLU A 231 -13.36 11.76 7.56
CA GLU A 231 -13.33 12.23 8.95
C GLU A 231 -11.99 12.87 9.33
N ILE A 232 -10.87 12.24 8.96
CA ILE A 232 -9.54 12.79 9.22
C ILE A 232 -9.36 14.13 8.49
N ASN A 233 -9.79 14.22 7.22
CA ASN A 233 -9.64 15.45 6.44
C ASN A 233 -10.51 16.59 6.98
N GLU A 234 -11.76 16.31 7.36
CA GLU A 234 -12.71 17.29 7.86
C GLU A 234 -12.27 17.85 9.22
N ARG A 235 -11.98 16.97 10.18
CA ARG A 235 -11.59 17.36 11.53
C ARG A 235 -10.24 18.08 11.61
N ASN A 236 -9.36 17.84 10.63
CA ASN A 236 -8.03 18.45 10.58
C ASN A 236 -7.88 19.46 9.43
N ALA A 237 -8.98 19.97 8.88
CA ALA A 237 -8.96 20.86 7.72
C ALA A 237 -8.10 22.11 7.95
N GLU A 238 -8.25 22.76 9.10
CA GLU A 238 -7.49 23.98 9.43
C GLU A 238 -5.99 23.71 9.56
N ILE A 239 -5.62 22.65 10.28
CA ILE A 239 -4.22 22.22 10.47
C ILE A 239 -3.57 21.91 9.12
N LYS A 240 -4.31 21.19 8.26
CA LYS A 240 -3.88 20.85 6.91
C LYS A 240 -3.71 22.09 6.04
N MET A 241 -4.68 23.01 6.05
CA MET A 241 -4.62 24.26 5.27
C MET A 241 -3.46 25.15 5.70
N ALA A 242 -3.25 25.32 7.01
CA ALA A 242 -2.14 26.11 7.54
C ALA A 242 -0.79 25.55 7.07
N TYR A 243 -0.60 24.23 7.17
CA TYR A 243 0.61 23.56 6.70
C TYR A 243 0.80 23.68 5.18
N THR A 244 -0.23 23.39 4.39
CA THR A 244 -0.14 23.50 2.92
C THR A 244 0.28 24.90 2.49
N LYS A 245 -0.33 25.94 3.06
CA LYS A 245 0.02 27.33 2.78
C LYS A 245 1.48 27.65 3.13
N ALA A 246 1.96 27.17 4.28
CA ALA A 246 3.35 27.37 4.69
C ALA A 246 4.33 26.62 3.79
N ALA A 247 4.01 25.38 3.41
CA ALA A 247 4.80 24.55 2.52
C ALA A 247 4.90 25.15 1.10
N GLU A 248 3.79 25.70 0.58
CA GLU A 248 3.76 26.42 -0.70
C GLU A 248 4.60 27.71 -0.64
N ALA A 249 4.51 28.46 0.45
CA ALA A 249 5.33 29.66 0.65
C ALA A 249 6.82 29.33 0.71
N HIS A 250 7.19 28.24 1.39
CA HIS A 250 8.57 27.75 1.42
C HIS A 250 9.04 27.29 0.03
N LEU A 251 8.22 26.53 -0.70
CA LEU A 251 8.55 26.08 -2.06
C LEU A 251 8.79 27.28 -2.99
N LYS A 252 7.91 28.29 -2.95
CA LYS A 252 8.06 29.50 -3.76
C LYS A 252 9.36 30.25 -3.45
N TRP A 253 9.67 30.43 -2.17
CA TRP A 253 10.94 31.03 -1.73
C TRP A 253 12.14 30.22 -2.25
N TYR A 254 12.11 28.90 -2.13
CA TYR A 254 13.18 28.02 -2.62
C TYR A 254 13.38 28.14 -4.14
N GLU A 255 12.29 28.22 -4.92
CA GLU A 255 12.35 28.42 -6.37
C GLU A 255 12.91 29.79 -6.79
N GLU A 256 12.60 30.84 -6.04
CA GLU A 256 13.13 32.18 -6.25
C GLU A 256 14.63 32.24 -5.98
N GLU A 257 15.08 31.75 -4.82
CA GLU A 257 16.50 31.74 -4.43
C GLU A 257 17.37 30.86 -5.33
N MET A 258 16.86 29.71 -5.76
CA MET A 258 17.58 28.80 -6.67
C MET A 258 17.52 29.27 -8.14
N GLY A 259 16.84 30.38 -8.44
CA GLY A 259 16.65 30.87 -9.80
C GLY A 259 15.88 29.91 -10.69
N MET A 260 15.08 28.99 -10.12
CA MET A 260 14.32 27.99 -10.89
C MET A 260 13.20 28.61 -11.72
N ASN A 261 12.80 29.83 -11.36
CA ASN A 261 11.84 30.63 -12.09
C ASN A 261 12.44 31.48 -13.21
N THR A 262 13.76 31.43 -13.41
CA THR A 262 14.43 32.15 -14.50
C THR A 262 14.26 31.46 -15.85
N GLU A 263 14.27 32.25 -16.92
CA GLU A 263 14.21 31.74 -18.29
C GLU A 263 15.40 30.82 -18.61
N GLY A 264 16.60 31.15 -18.09
CA GLY A 264 17.80 30.33 -18.22
C GLY A 264 17.65 28.94 -17.59
N TYR A 265 17.09 28.85 -16.39
CA TYR A 265 16.83 27.58 -15.73
C TYR A 265 15.79 26.75 -16.50
N ARG A 266 14.67 27.36 -16.89
CA ARG A 266 13.60 26.68 -17.63
C ARG A 266 14.08 26.13 -18.98
N LYS A 267 15.01 26.82 -19.64
CA LYS A 267 15.61 26.37 -20.91
C LYS A 267 16.55 25.17 -20.73
N LEU A 268 17.24 25.06 -19.60
CA LEU A 268 18.19 23.99 -19.30
C LEU A 268 17.53 22.74 -18.70
N PHE A 269 16.50 22.93 -17.86
CA PHE A 269 15.93 21.85 -17.04
C PHE A 269 14.42 21.64 -17.24
N GLY A 270 13.76 22.44 -18.08
CA GLY A 270 12.30 22.45 -18.22
C GLY A 270 11.61 23.25 -17.11
N PRO A 271 10.28 23.48 -17.19
CA PRO A 271 9.54 24.09 -16.10
C PRO A 271 9.65 23.24 -14.82
N PRO A 272 9.74 23.85 -13.63
CA PRO A 272 9.74 23.10 -12.37
C PRO A 272 8.47 22.26 -12.29
N SER A 273 8.62 20.93 -12.37
CA SER A 273 7.46 20.03 -12.38
C SER A 273 7.02 19.71 -10.96
N GLY A 274 5.83 20.20 -10.59
CA GLY A 274 5.04 19.70 -9.45
C GLY A 274 4.41 18.32 -9.70
N GLY A 275 4.86 17.59 -10.73
CA GLY A 275 4.29 16.32 -11.17
C GLY A 275 4.75 15.12 -10.35
N ASN A 276 3.81 14.23 -10.06
CA ASN A 276 3.98 12.96 -9.36
C ASN A 276 5.20 12.17 -9.82
N ARG A 277 5.94 11.64 -8.85
CA ARG A 277 7.17 10.83 -9.01
C ARG A 277 7.01 9.62 -9.96
N SER A 278 5.77 9.17 -10.21
CA SER A 278 5.43 8.06 -11.11
C SER A 278 5.79 8.33 -12.57
N GLU A 279 5.71 9.57 -13.05
CA GLU A 279 6.04 9.90 -14.45
C GLU A 279 7.55 9.84 -14.73
N ARG A 280 8.38 10.08 -13.72
CA ARG A 280 9.86 10.08 -13.86
C ARG A 280 10.46 8.67 -13.92
N CYS A 281 9.80 7.66 -13.36
CA CYS A 281 10.31 6.27 -13.39
C CYS A 281 10.09 5.57 -14.74
N GLY A 282 9.18 6.06 -15.60
CA GLY A 282 8.87 5.43 -16.89
C GLY A 282 9.83 5.80 -18.04
N GLN A 283 10.66 6.83 -17.88
CA GLN A 283 11.48 7.37 -18.98
C GLN A 283 12.97 6.97 -18.97
N ARG A 284 13.43 6.14 -18.03
CA ARG A 284 14.75 5.51 -18.17
C ARG A 284 14.65 4.37 -19.19
N GLN A 285 14.75 4.69 -20.48
CA GLN A 285 15.11 3.70 -21.48
C GLN A 285 16.47 3.12 -21.11
N GLN A 286 16.47 1.89 -20.60
CA GLN A 286 17.69 1.10 -20.41
C GLN A 286 18.42 1.02 -21.76
N PRO A 287 19.71 1.38 -21.85
CA PRO A 287 20.45 1.25 -23.10
C PRO A 287 20.48 -0.23 -23.50
N LYS A 288 19.89 -0.55 -24.65
CA LYS A 288 19.89 -1.90 -25.22
C LYS A 288 21.33 -2.40 -25.37
N ARG A 289 21.75 -3.33 -24.51
CA ARG A 289 23.00 -4.07 -24.66
C ARG A 289 23.00 -4.80 -26.01
N LYS A 290 23.77 -4.30 -26.98
CA LYS A 290 24.06 -5.04 -28.22
C LYS A 290 25.04 -6.16 -27.90
N THR A 291 24.54 -7.38 -27.71
CA THR A 291 25.38 -8.58 -27.68
C THR A 291 25.96 -8.84 -29.07
N LYS A 292 27.25 -8.55 -29.27
CA LYS A 292 28.02 -9.01 -30.44
C LYS A 292 28.25 -10.52 -30.32
N ARG A 293 27.44 -11.31 -31.03
CA ARG A 293 27.69 -12.74 -31.24
C ARG A 293 28.64 -12.89 -32.43
N GLN A 294 29.95 -12.90 -32.18
CA GLN A 294 30.91 -13.29 -33.21
C GLN A 294 30.93 -14.81 -33.34
N ARG A 295 30.44 -15.28 -34.49
CA ARG A 295 30.61 -16.63 -35.02
C ARG A 295 32.11 -16.94 -35.15
N ARG A 296 32.60 -17.96 -34.46
CA ARG A 296 33.80 -18.70 -34.89
C ARG A 296 33.39 -19.63 -36.03
N LYS A 297 33.99 -19.43 -37.21
CA LYS A 297 34.09 -20.42 -38.28
C LYS A 297 35.57 -20.47 -38.70
N LYS A 298 36.05 -21.71 -38.81
CA LYS A 298 37.41 -22.19 -39.08
C LYS A 298 38.33 -22.15 -37.87
#